data_AF-A0A943BUG9-F1
#
_entry.id   AF-A0A943BUG9-F1
#
_cell.length_a   1.000
_cell.length_b   1.000
_cell.length_c   1.000
_cell.angle_alpha   90.00
_cell.angle_beta   90.00
_cell.angle_gamma   90.00
#
_symmetry.space_group_name_H-M   'P 1'
#
loop_
_entity.id
_entity.type
_entity.pdbx_description
1 polymer ?
#
loop_
_entity_poly.entity_id
_entity_poly.type
_entity_poly.pdbx_seq_one_letter_code
_entity_poly.pdbx_strand_id
1 'polypeptide(L)' 'MKKEYIFPVLLIALDIGAAAVYAAGSDWRKVIYWLAAAVLNAAVTF' A
#
# COMPACT_ATOMS: atom_id res chain seq x y z
N MET A 1 -16.10 -3.12 13.64
CA MET A 1 -14.98 -2.27 13.22
C MET A 1 -15.54 -0.89 12.84
N LYS A 2 -14.99 0.20 13.40
CA LYS A 2 -15.41 1.56 13.01
C LYS A 2 -15.20 1.75 11.51
N LYS A 3 -16.15 2.37 10.81
CA LYS A 3 -16.10 2.58 9.35
C LYS A 3 -14.83 3.31 8.88
N GLU A 4 -14.20 4.03 9.80
CA GLU A 4 -12.94 4.76 9.64
C GLU A 4 -11.77 3.89 9.18
N TYR A 5 -11.80 2.57 9.44
CA TYR A 5 -10.71 1.65 9.06
C TYR A 5 -10.90 0.98 7.69
N ILE A 6 -12.11 1.01 7.12
CA ILE A 6 -12.41 0.30 5.86
C ILE A 6 -11.65 0.94 4.69
N PHE A 7 -11.65 2.27 4.64
CA PHE A 7 -10.96 3.04 3.62
C PHE A 7 -9.43 2.89 3.68
N PRO A 8 -8.76 3.11 4.83
CA PRO A 8 -7.31 2.95 4.91
C PRO A 8 -6.86 1.50 4.69
N VAL A 9 -7.62 0.48 5.13
CA VAL A 9 -7.28 -0.93 4.85
C VAL A 9 -7.38 -1.23 3.35
N LEU A 10 -8.37 -0.69 2.65
CA LEU A 10 -8.46 -0.79 1.18
C LEU A 10 -7.28 -0.11 0.47
N LEU A 11 -6.87 1.08 0.94
CA LEU A 11 -5.69 1.78 0.41
C LEU A 11 -4.41 0.97 0.59
N ILE A 12 -4.17 0.42 1.78
CA ILE A 12 -3.00 -0.43 2.05
C ILE A 12 -2.98 -1.65 1.12
N ALA A 13 -4.14 -2.30 0.91
CA ALA A 13 -4.25 -3.44 0.00
C ALA A 13 -3.95 -3.05 -1.46
N LEU A 14 -4.42 -1.88 -1.90
CA LEU A 14 -4.12 -1.34 -3.23
C LEU A 14 -2.64 -0.97 -3.39
N ASP A 15 -2.02 -0.36 -2.38
CA ASP A 15 -0.60 0.01 -2.38
C ASP A 15 0.29 -1.24 -2.50
N ILE A 16 -0.02 -2.31 -1.75
CA ILE A 16 0.69 -3.59 -1.83
C ILE A 16 0.47 -4.26 -3.19
N GLY A 17 -0.77 -4.23 -3.70
CA GLY A 17 -1.10 -4.75 -5.04
C GLY A 17 -0.34 -4.03 -6.15
N ALA A 18 -0.27 -2.70 -6.09
CA ALA A 18 0.51 -1.89 -7.01
C ALA A 18 2.00 -2.23 -6.91
N ALA A 19 2.55 -2.34 -5.69
CA ALA A 19 3.93 -2.74 -5.48
C ALA A 19 4.24 -4.11 -6.11
N ALA A 20 3.33 -5.08 -5.99
CA ALA A 20 3.48 -6.40 -6.61
C ALA A 20 3.44 -6.34 -8.16
N VAL A 21 2.54 -5.55 -8.74
CA VAL A 21 2.47 -5.35 -10.20
C VAL A 21 3.73 -4.67 -10.74
N TYR A 22 4.22 -3.63 -10.06
CA TYR A 22 5.47 -2.97 -10.45
C TYR A 22 6.71 -3.85 -10.24
N ALA A 23 6.66 -4.79 -9.29
CA ALA A 23 7.70 -5.80 -9.09
C ALA A 23 7.71 -6.83 -10.23
N ALA A 24 6.58 -7.11 -10.87
CA ALA A 24 6.55 -7.93 -12.08
C ALA A 24 7.12 -7.17 -13.31
N GLY A 25 6.99 -5.84 -13.34
CA GLY A 25 7.46 -4.98 -14.44
C GLY A 25 8.93 -4.53 -14.38
N SER A 26 9.75 -5.06 -13.46
CA SER A 26 11.14 -4.63 -13.23
C SER A 26 11.32 -3.18 -12.74
N ASP A 27 10.22 -2.52 -12.32
CA ASP A 27 10.15 -1.09 -11.97
C ASP A 27 10.42 -0.83 -10.47
N TRP A 28 11.64 -1.16 -10.00
CA TRP A 28 11.96 -1.21 -8.55
C TRP A 28 11.76 0.11 -7.81
N ARG A 29 11.91 1.25 -8.51
CA ARG A 29 11.65 2.59 -7.93
C ARG A 29 10.19 2.74 -7.51
N LYS A 30 9.27 2.26 -8.33
CA LYS A 30 7.83 2.32 -8.04
C LYS A 30 7.48 1.31 -6.96
N VAL A 31 8.07 0.12 -6.98
CA VAL A 31 7.87 -0.89 -5.92
C VAL A 31 8.16 -0.30 -4.53
N ILE A 32 9.33 0.31 -4.35
CA ILE A 32 9.72 0.91 -3.07
C ILE A 32 8.78 2.06 -2.69
N TYR A 33 8.38 2.88 -3.65
CA TYR A 33 7.45 3.99 -3.43
C TYR A 33 6.07 3.51 -2.93
N TRP A 34 5.48 2.52 -3.61
CA TRP A 34 4.19 1.94 -3.22
C TRP A 34 4.28 1.16 -1.90
N LEU A 35 5.41 0.50 -1.62
CA LEU A 35 5.66 -0.16 -0.33
C LEU A 35 5.73 0.87 0.81
N ALA A 36 6.40 2.00 0.59
CA ALA A 36 6.47 3.08 1.59
C ALA A 36 5.10 3.70 1.85
N ALA A 37 4.26 3.86 0.82
CA ALA A 37 2.87 4.30 0.98
C ALA A 37 2.04 3.32 1.82
N ALA A 38 2.16 2.01 1.55
CA ALA A 38 1.50 0.97 2.34
C ALA A 38 1.92 1.01 3.82
N VAL A 39 3.23 1.16 4.09
CA VAL A 39 3.77 1.24 5.47
C VAL A 39 3.31 2.52 6.17
N LEU A 40 3.31 3.67 5.50
CA LEU A 40 2.84 4.93 6.07
C LEU A 40 1.36 4.83 6.43
N ASN A 41 0.53 4.32 5.52
CA ASN A 41 -0.91 4.11 5.76
C ASN A 41 -1.13 3.11 6.92
N ALA A 42 -0.36 2.03 6.99
CA ALA A 42 -0.46 1.09 8.11
C ALA A 42 -0.07 1.75 9.45
N ALA A 43 1.02 2.52 9.49
CA ALA A 43 1.53 3.16 10.69
C ALA A 43 0.62 4.26 11.26
N VAL A 44 -0.17 4.94 10.43
CA VAL A 44 -1.15 5.94 10.91
C VAL A 44 -2.53 5.35 11.18
N THR A 45 -2.78 4.12 10.75
CA THR A 45 -4.08 3.45 10.88
C THR A 45 -4.14 2.52 12.10
N PHE A 46 -3.04 1.84 12.44
CA PHE A 46 -2.95 0.93 13.58
C PHE A 46 -2.15 1.55 14.73
#